data_AF-A0A1C2IUG3-F1
#
_entry.id   AF-A0A1C2IUG3-F1
#
_cell.length_a   1.000
_cell.length_b   1.000
_cell.length_c   1.000
_cell.angle_alpha   90.00
_cell.angle_beta   90.00
_cell.angle_gamma   90.00
#
_symmetry.space_group_name_H-M   'P 1'
#
loop_
_entity.id
_entity.type
_entity.pdbx_description
1 polymer ?
#
loop_
_entity_poly.entity_id
_entity_poly.type
_entity_poly.pdbx_seq_one_letter_code
_entity_poly.pdbx_strand_id
1 'polypeptide(L)'
;MKNQNLPFIVLEKGHLRVCEYITGKPIPHFNGLACDYDADRFVLVSVYPGHETEINYLVSDTVESALQEIEYLKAKYGIQQIAA
;
A
#
# COMPACT_ATOMS: atom_id res chain seq x y z
N MET A 1 -13.44 -12.19 -5.90
CA MET A 1 -13.69 -11.90 -4.46
C MET A 1 -12.99 -10.60 -4.15
N LYS A 2 -13.70 -9.52 -3.80
CA LYS A 2 -13.04 -8.25 -3.48
C LYS A 2 -12.28 -8.44 -2.16
N ASN A 3 -11.03 -8.00 -2.11
CA ASN A 3 -10.08 -8.21 -1.02
C ASN A 3 -10.48 -7.44 0.24
N GLN A 4 -11.49 -7.93 0.96
CA GLN A 4 -12.16 -7.30 2.11
C GLN A 4 -11.29 -7.07 3.35
N ASN A 5 -9.96 -7.19 3.27
CA ASN A 5 -9.05 -7.05 4.41
C ASN A 5 -7.81 -6.18 4.13
N LEU A 6 -7.56 -5.75 2.89
CA LEU A 6 -6.40 -4.90 2.60
C LEU A 6 -6.68 -3.45 3.00
N PRO A 7 -5.73 -2.77 3.66
CA PRO A 7 -5.80 -1.33 3.83
C PRO A 7 -6.00 -0.61 2.50
N PHE A 8 -6.60 0.57 2.53
CA PHE A 8 -6.85 1.36 1.34
C PHE A 8 -6.27 2.76 1.47
N ILE A 9 -6.02 3.39 0.33
CA ILE A 9 -5.49 4.74 0.28
C ILE A 9 -6.63 5.71 0.02
N VAL A 10 -6.57 6.84 0.71
CA VAL A 10 -7.45 7.99 0.48
C VAL A 10 -6.59 9.22 0.28
N LEU A 11 -6.93 10.01 -0.75
CA LEU A 11 -6.40 11.36 -0.92
C LEU A 11 -7.35 12.36 -0.25
N GLU A 12 -6.99 12.84 0.94
CA GLU A 12 -7.78 13.81 1.69
C GLU A 12 -7.01 15.14 1.79
N LYS A 13 -7.59 16.22 1.24
CA LYS A 13 -7.01 17.58 1.27
C LYS A 13 -5.57 17.63 0.73
N GLY A 14 -5.25 16.82 -0.27
CA GLY A 14 -3.91 16.74 -0.87
C GLY A 14 -2.93 15.84 -0.13
N HIS A 15 -3.33 15.23 0.99
CA HIS A 15 -2.51 14.27 1.72
C HIS A 15 -3.01 12.85 1.51
N LEU A 16 -2.11 11.97 1.12
CA LEU A 16 -2.38 10.54 1.04
C LEU A 16 -2.39 9.95 2.46
N ARG A 17 -3.38 9.10 2.74
CA ARG A 17 -3.53 8.38 4.00
C ARG A 17 -3.83 6.93 3.71
N VAL A 18 -3.19 6.02 4.45
CA VAL A 18 -3.58 4.61 4.47
C VAL A 18 -4.57 4.39 5.60
N CYS A 19 -5.69 3.74 5.31
CA CYS A 19 -6.77 3.48 6.25
C CYS A 19 -7.09 1.99 6.35
N GLU A 20 -7.48 1.54 7.53
CA GLU A 20 -7.99 0.19 7.74
C GLU A 20 -9.28 -0.03 6.96
N TYR A 21 -9.38 -1.15 6.22
CA TYR A 21 -10.57 -1.49 5.45
C TYR A 21 -11.86 -1.48 6.29
N ILE A 22 -11.81 -2.12 7.47
CA ILE A 22 -13.00 -2.39 8.28
C ILE A 22 -13.49 -1.11 8.98
N THR A 23 -12.57 -0.34 9.55
CA THR A 23 -12.92 0.79 10.43
C THR A 23 -12.83 2.14 9.73
N GLY A 24 -12.16 2.21 8.57
CA GLY A 24 -11.81 3.45 7.88
C GLY A 24 -10.81 4.32 8.66
N LYS A 25 -10.26 3.83 9.78
CA LYS A 25 -9.33 4.62 10.61
C LYS A 25 -7.96 4.70 9.93
N PRO A 26 -7.27 5.85 10.02
CA PRO A 26 -5.90 5.98 9.54
C PRO A 26 -4.96 5.01 10.26
N ILE A 27 -4.05 4.40 9.50
CA ILE A 27 -2.97 3.56 10.01
C ILE A 27 -1.73 4.44 10.14
N PRO A 28 -1.24 4.73 11.36
CA PRO A 28 -0.15 5.69 11.59
C PRO A 28 1.23 5.18 11.16
N HIS A 29 1.39 3.86 11.05
CA HIS A 29 2.60 3.20 10.53
C HIS A 29 2.18 2.00 9.69
N PHE A 30 2.57 2.00 8.42
CA PHE A 30 2.22 0.93 7.48
C PHE A 30 3.32 0.74 6.46
N ASN A 31 3.71 -0.49 6.20
CA ASN A 31 4.57 -0.83 5.06
C ASN A 31 4.02 -2.10 4.44
N GLY A 32 3.43 -1.97 3.26
CA GLY A 32 2.78 -3.10 2.61
C GLY A 32 1.86 -2.71 1.47
N LEU A 33 1.09 -3.69 1.04
CA LEU A 33 0.16 -3.55 -0.06
C LEU A 33 -1.13 -2.87 0.43
N ALA A 34 -1.55 -1.81 -0.25
CA ALA A 34 -2.83 -1.17 -0.06
C ALA A 34 -3.62 -1.13 -1.38
N CYS A 35 -4.93 -0.94 -1.28
CA CYS A 35 -5.80 -0.74 -2.42
C CYS A 35 -6.00 0.76 -2.68
N ASP A 36 -5.79 1.18 -3.93
CA ASP A 36 -6.29 2.45 -4.44
C ASP A 36 -7.64 2.20 -5.11
N TYR A 37 -8.73 2.62 -4.44
CA TYR A 37 -10.09 2.43 -4.96
C TYR A 37 -10.42 3.32 -6.16
N ASP A 38 -9.79 4.49 -6.25
CA ASP A 38 -10.05 5.41 -7.36
C ASP A 38 -9.38 4.89 -8.63
N ALA A 39 -8.19 4.30 -8.51
CA ALA A 39 -7.46 3.71 -9.63
C ALA A 39 -7.85 2.25 -9.92
N ASP A 40 -8.57 1.58 -9.01
CA ASP A 40 -8.82 0.12 -9.01
C ASP A 40 -7.51 -0.68 -9.15
N ARG A 41 -6.52 -0.31 -8.33
CA ARG A 41 -5.17 -0.91 -8.32
C ARG A 41 -4.75 -1.30 -6.92
N PHE A 42 -3.81 -2.22 -6.84
CA PHE A 42 -3.05 -2.48 -5.63
C PHE A 42 -1.72 -1.74 -5.72
N VAL A 43 -1.20 -1.26 -4.60
CA VAL A 43 -0.01 -0.41 -4.59
C VAL A 43 0.83 -0.70 -3.37
N LEU A 44 2.15 -0.58 -3.50
CA LEU A 44 3.07 -0.70 -2.38
C LEU A 44 3.26 0.69 -1.74
N VAL A 45 2.90 0.81 -0.47
CA VAL A 45 2.96 2.06 0.29
C VAL A 45 3.76 1.92 1.57
N SER A 46 4.42 3.01 1.93
CA SER A 46 5.06 3.20 3.23
C SER A 46 4.49 4.44 3.91
N VAL A 47 4.13 4.31 5.18
CA VAL A 47 3.69 5.38 6.08
C VAL A 47 4.56 5.30 7.31
N TYR A 48 5.32 6.36 7.58
CA TYR A 48 6.15 6.48 8.78
C TYR A 48 5.55 7.51 9.74
N PRO A 49 5.63 7.32 11.07
CA PRO A 49 5.10 8.29 12.04
C PRO A 49 5.69 9.68 11.82
N GLY A 50 4.83 10.68 11.65
CA GLY A 50 5.26 12.07 11.42
C GLY A 50 5.72 12.37 9.99
N HIS A 51 5.68 11.40 9.08
CA HIS A 51 5.94 11.59 7.65
C HIS A 51 4.65 11.50 6.83
N GLU A 52 4.68 12.05 5.61
CA GLU A 52 3.60 11.86 4.65
C GLU A 52 3.61 10.42 4.11
N THR A 53 2.45 9.94 3.64
CA THR A 53 2.35 8.62 3.00
C THR A 53 3.13 8.65 1.69
N GLU A 54 4.09 7.74 1.56
CA GLU A 54 4.88 7.55 0.35
C GLU A 54 4.31 6.36 -0.45
N ILE A 55 3.89 6.63 -1.69
CA ILE A 55 3.59 5.57 -2.66
C ILE A 55 4.90 5.21 -3.34
N ASN A 56 5.41 4.02 -3.04
CA ASN A 56 6.67 3.56 -3.60
C ASN A 56 6.45 3.05 -5.03
N TYR A 57 5.37 2.29 -5.26
CA TYR A 57 5.08 1.69 -6.57
C TYR A 57 3.56 1.44 -6.74
N LEU A 58 3.07 1.61 -7.97
CA LEU A 58 1.73 1.18 -8.39
C LEU A 58 1.83 -0.26 -8.93
N VAL A 59 1.05 -1.19 -8.41
CA VAL A 59 1.30 -2.62 -8.57
C VAL A 59 0.01 -3.39 -8.91
N SER A 60 -0.27 -3.50 -10.21
CA SER A 60 -1.32 -4.31 -10.81
C SER A 60 -2.79 -4.09 -10.37
N ASP A 61 -3.67 -4.73 -11.12
CA ASP A 61 -5.12 -4.87 -10.99
C ASP A 61 -5.57 -6.07 -10.12
N THR A 62 -4.66 -6.97 -9.74
CA THR A 62 -4.93 -8.12 -8.86
C THR A 62 -3.90 -8.21 -7.72
N VAL A 63 -4.28 -8.78 -6.58
CA VAL A 63 -3.37 -8.94 -5.44
C VAL A 63 -2.26 -9.92 -5.76
N GLU A 64 -2.58 -11.00 -6.46
CA GLU A 64 -1.62 -12.02 -6.85
C GLU A 64 -0.52 -11.43 -7.74
N SER A 65 -0.90 -10.66 -8.77
CA SER A 65 0.06 -9.96 -9.62
C SER A 65 0.85 -8.93 -8.83
N ALA A 66 0.19 -8.21 -7.91
CA ALA A 66 0.86 -7.23 -7.07
C ALA A 66 1.95 -7.85 -6.18
N LEU A 67 1.64 -8.98 -5.55
CA LEU A 67 2.61 -9.71 -4.74
C LEU A 67 3.78 -10.25 -5.58
N GLN A 68 3.50 -10.78 -6.77
CA GLN A 68 4.56 -11.24 -7.67
C GLN A 68 5.49 -10.10 -8.12
N GLU A 69 4.93 -8.94 -8.48
CA GLU A 69 5.71 -7.76 -8.83
C GLU A 69 6.54 -7.25 -7.65
N ILE A 70 5.99 -7.22 -6.44
CA ILE A 70 6.72 -6.87 -5.22
C ILE A 70 7.91 -7.81 -5.02
N GLU A 71 7.70 -9.13 -5.11
CA GLU A 71 8.79 -10.10 -4.95
C GLU A 71 9.85 -9.95 -6.04
N TYR A 72 9.46 -9.71 -7.29
CA TYR A 72 10.38 -9.41 -8.38
C TYR A 72 11.20 -8.14 -8.09
N LEU A 73 10.57 -7.06 -7.66
CA LEU A 73 11.23 -5.79 -7.36
C LEU A 73 12.22 -5.93 -6.20
N LYS A 74 11.83 -6.65 -5.14
CA LYS A 74 12.72 -6.98 -4.01
C LYS A 74 13.95 -7.74 -4.47
N ALA A 75 13.76 -8.80 -5.27
CA ALA A 75 14.85 -9.61 -5.79
C ALA A 75 15.77 -8.82 -6.73
N LYS A 76 15.19 -7.99 -7.60
CA LYS A 76 15.93 -7.19 -8.60
C LYS A 76 16.78 -6.10 -7.97
N TYR A 77 16.25 -5.38 -6.99
CA TYR A 77 16.88 -4.20 -6.41
C TYR A 77 17.50 -4.45 -5.03
N GLY A 78 17.43 -5.69 -4.52
CA GLY A 78 17.97 -6.04 -3.21
C GLY A 78 17.27 -5.33 -2.05
N ILE A 79 15.98 -5.00 -2.21
CA ILE A 79 15.19 -4.31 -1.18
C ILE A 79 14.93 -5.31 -0.05
N GLN A 80 15.75 -5.26 1.00
CA GLN A 80 15.49 -5.97 2.25
C GLN A 80 14.43 -5.20 3.03
N GLN A 81 13.40 -5.91 3.48
CA GLN A 81 12.39 -5.37 4.37
C GLN A 81 13.09 -4.91 5.65
N ILE A 82 13.15 -3.59 5.89
CA ILE A 82 13.47 -3.09 7.22
C ILE A 82 12.26 -3.48 8.06
N ALA A 83 12.47 -4.41 9.00
CA ALA A 83 11.43 -4.94 9.86
C ALA A 83 10.73 -3.81 10.62
N ALA A 84 9.43 -4.03 10.88
CA ALA A 84 8.45 -3.12 11.48
C ALA A 84 8.88 -2.45 12.78
#